data_AF-A0A973Y3I9-F1
#
_entry.id   AF-A0A973Y3I9-F1
#
_cell.length_a   1.000
_cell.length_b   1.000
_cell.length_c   1.000
_cell.angle_alpha   90.00
_cell.angle_beta   90.00
_cell.angle_gamma   90.00
#
_symmetry.space_group_name_H-M   'P 1'
#
loop_
_entity.id
_entity.type
_entity.pdbx_description
1 polymer ?
#
loop_
_entity_poly.entity_id
_entity_poly.type
_entity_poly.pdbx_seq_one_letter_code
_entity_poly.pdbx_strand_id
1 'polypeptide(L)'
;RKFIRVLPLPSENWSDLVEEWCCHPNPFARSTLHPQHDDCFLGDTFFLLNSGNESHVPESPENTRVICKRCKTMLGETVSPDTIKYYITEVIIQPSEGCFSPTPRSQFVQSMVAQCLLELSSAKSTFRFTIKGNDGKTYILIWLLNSDTLLVESLESSSSLSVLTLFGDTFMPSSGQVGSWDAVKVLYQPCIKCRNKELADEWENDMGVHPLKFPSETCLELLLILGLSTASLPPSLRCMKSFQVRNSCY
;
A
#
# COMPACT_ATOMS: atom_id res chain seq x y z
N ARG A 1 21.20 5.43 -5.18
CA ARG A 1 20.90 6.47 -6.20
C ARG A 1 20.37 7.71 -5.49
N LYS A 2 20.68 8.91 -5.97
CA LYS A 2 20.14 10.18 -5.44
C LYS A 2 19.17 10.75 -6.47
N PHE A 3 18.02 11.25 -6.03
CA PHE A 3 17.04 11.92 -6.89
C PHE A 3 17.08 13.42 -6.65
N ILE A 4 17.01 14.21 -7.72
CA ILE A 4 16.94 15.67 -7.66
C ILE A 4 15.49 16.14 -7.58
N ARG A 5 14.58 15.45 -8.28
CA ARG A 5 13.15 15.77 -8.27
C ARG A 5 12.33 14.55 -7.89
N VAL A 6 11.41 14.75 -6.97
CA VAL A 6 10.40 13.77 -6.59
C VAL A 6 9.04 14.38 -6.90
N LEU A 7 8.32 13.83 -7.88
CA LEU A 7 7.11 14.44 -8.43
C LEU A 7 5.94 13.45 -8.36
N PRO A 8 4.75 13.86 -7.88
CA PRO A 8 3.58 13.01 -7.96
C PRO A 8 3.15 12.83 -9.42
N LEU A 9 2.81 11.60 -9.79
CA LEU A 9 2.09 11.33 -11.03
C LEU A 9 0.66 11.85 -10.89
N PRO A 10 0.04 12.27 -12.00
CA PRO A 10 -1.42 12.33 -12.05
C PRO A 10 -1.95 10.95 -11.62
N SER A 11 -2.87 10.91 -10.65
CA SER A 11 -3.54 9.66 -10.25
C SER A 11 -3.97 8.82 -11.46
N GLU A 12 -3.84 7.49 -11.38
CA GLU A 12 -4.07 6.56 -12.51
C GLU A 12 -5.41 6.79 -13.24
N ASN A 13 -6.45 7.27 -12.55
CA ASN A 13 -7.77 7.53 -13.13
C ASN A 13 -7.88 8.82 -13.96
N TRP A 14 -6.85 9.69 -14.02
CA TRP A 14 -6.98 10.93 -14.83
C TRP A 14 -7.19 10.62 -16.30
N SER A 15 -6.53 9.61 -16.86
CA SER A 15 -6.71 9.24 -18.26
C SER A 15 -8.14 8.76 -18.53
N ASP A 16 -8.68 7.92 -17.65
CA ASP A 16 -10.04 7.38 -17.75
C ASP A 16 -11.10 8.49 -17.56
N LEU A 17 -10.88 9.40 -16.60
CA LEU A 17 -11.74 10.56 -16.38
C LEU A 17 -11.68 11.55 -17.54
N VAL A 18 -10.52 11.74 -18.18
CA VAL A 18 -10.39 12.62 -19.34
C VAL A 18 -11.18 12.06 -20.53
N GLU A 19 -11.24 10.74 -20.72
CA GLU A 19 -12.05 10.14 -21.79
C GLU A 19 -13.56 10.33 -21.57
N GLU A 20 -14.01 10.35 -20.31
CA GLU A 20 -15.43 10.49 -19.98
C GLU A 20 -15.88 11.97 -19.87
N TRP A 21 -14.97 12.88 -19.48
CA TRP A 21 -15.31 14.28 -19.19
C TRP A 21 -14.89 15.27 -20.27
N CYS A 22 -13.91 14.94 -21.13
CA CYS A 22 -13.45 15.86 -22.16
C CYS A 22 -14.23 15.70 -23.46
N CYS A 23 -14.75 16.82 -23.99
CA CYS A 23 -15.42 16.87 -25.29
C CYS A 23 -14.45 16.69 -26.49
N HIS A 24 -13.17 16.47 -26.23
CA HIS A 24 -12.13 16.24 -27.23
C HIS A 24 -11.20 15.11 -26.76
N PRO A 25 -10.52 14.43 -27.70
CA PRO A 25 -9.54 13.40 -27.35
C PRO A 25 -8.54 13.91 -26.31
N ASN A 26 -8.14 13.02 -25.39
CA ASN A 26 -7.17 13.31 -24.35
C ASN A 26 -5.89 13.90 -24.99
N PRO A 27 -5.54 15.18 -24.73
CA PRO A 27 -4.38 15.81 -25.34
C PRO A 27 -3.06 15.16 -24.91
N PHE A 28 -3.09 14.35 -23.85
CA PHE A 28 -1.96 13.61 -23.30
C PHE A 28 -1.97 12.11 -23.65
N ALA A 29 -2.92 11.62 -24.45
CA ALA A 29 -3.02 10.19 -24.81
C ALA A 29 -1.74 9.59 -25.43
N ARG A 30 -0.87 10.44 -25.97
CA ARG A 30 0.41 10.03 -26.59
C ARG A 30 1.63 10.41 -25.76
N SER A 31 1.44 11.05 -24.61
CA SER A 31 2.50 11.55 -23.74
C SER A 31 2.64 10.62 -22.55
N THR A 32 3.40 9.55 -22.72
CA THR A 32 3.81 8.70 -21.59
C THR A 32 4.80 9.48 -20.72
N LEU A 33 4.42 9.69 -19.45
CA LEU A 33 5.24 10.40 -18.47
C LEU A 33 6.38 9.48 -18.01
N HIS A 34 7.56 9.65 -18.59
CA HIS A 34 8.75 8.90 -18.21
C HIS A 34 9.68 9.75 -17.33
N PRO A 35 10.20 9.21 -16.21
CA PRO A 35 11.17 9.91 -15.38
C PRO A 35 12.50 10.09 -16.13
N GLN A 36 13.14 11.24 -15.94
CA GLN A 36 14.55 11.41 -16.30
C GLN A 36 15.47 10.67 -15.32
N HIS A 37 16.77 10.64 -15.59
CA HIS A 37 17.75 9.92 -14.77
C HIS A 37 17.72 10.29 -13.27
N ASP A 38 17.47 11.54 -12.94
CA ASP A 38 17.45 12.01 -11.55
C ASP A 38 16.04 12.28 -11.01
N ASP A 39 15.03 11.82 -11.73
CA ASP A 39 13.63 11.93 -11.33
C ASP A 39 13.16 10.66 -10.61
N CYS A 40 12.28 10.86 -9.64
CA CYS A 40 11.44 9.82 -9.07
C CYS A 40 9.98 10.28 -9.19
N PHE A 41 9.18 9.54 -9.95
CA PHE A 41 7.75 9.83 -10.01
C PHE A 41 6.98 8.95 -9.03
N LEU A 42 6.05 9.54 -8.27
CA LEU A 42 5.27 8.86 -7.23
C LEU A 42 3.87 8.54 -7.74
N GLY A 43 3.51 7.26 -7.82
CA GLY A 43 2.12 6.83 -7.96
C GLY A 43 1.52 6.43 -6.60
N ASP A 44 0.23 6.11 -6.58
CA ASP A 44 -0.51 5.75 -5.36
C ASP A 44 0.14 4.58 -4.59
N THR A 45 0.69 3.58 -5.30
CA THR A 45 1.29 2.38 -4.71
C THR A 45 2.64 1.99 -5.32
N PHE A 46 3.26 2.89 -6.09
CA PHE A 46 4.53 2.62 -6.76
C PHE A 46 5.38 3.86 -7.01
N PHE A 47 6.64 3.63 -7.33
CA PHE A 47 7.57 4.64 -7.84
C PHE A 47 7.90 4.32 -9.31
N LEU A 48 7.98 5.33 -10.18
CA LEU A 48 8.62 5.19 -11.49
C LEU A 48 10.00 5.82 -11.45
N LEU A 49 11.00 5.03 -11.82
CA LEU A 49 12.38 5.43 -11.91
C LEU A 49 12.90 5.13 -13.33
N ASN A 50 13.79 5.99 -13.82
CA ASN A 50 14.48 5.69 -15.07
C ASN A 50 15.42 4.50 -14.84
N SER A 51 15.47 3.50 -15.72
CA SER A 51 16.37 2.34 -15.54
C SER A 51 17.86 2.74 -15.55
N GLY A 52 18.20 3.87 -16.17
CA GLY A 52 19.56 4.30 -16.45
C GLY A 52 20.26 3.35 -17.41
N ASN A 53 21.58 3.51 -17.58
CA ASN A 53 22.40 2.52 -18.28
C ASN A 53 22.62 1.24 -17.43
N GLU A 54 21.91 1.07 -16.31
CA GLU A 54 21.96 -0.18 -15.55
C GLU A 54 21.32 -1.27 -16.40
N SER A 55 22.18 -2.15 -16.93
CA SER A 55 21.91 -3.27 -17.83
C SER A 55 21.04 -4.36 -17.18
N HIS A 56 19.84 -3.99 -16.77
CA HIS A 56 18.80 -4.86 -16.26
C HIS A 56 17.55 -4.74 -17.13
N VAL A 57 17.76 -4.64 -18.44
CA VAL A 57 16.76 -5.07 -19.40
C VAL A 57 16.82 -6.59 -19.38
N PRO A 58 15.74 -7.29 -19.01
CA PRO A 58 15.65 -8.73 -19.20
C PRO A 58 15.87 -9.01 -20.69
N GLU A 59 16.81 -9.90 -21.02
CA GLU A 59 17.13 -10.30 -22.40
C GLU A 59 15.97 -11.02 -23.11
N SER A 60 14.82 -11.21 -22.44
CA SER A 60 13.60 -11.77 -23.01
C SER A 60 12.41 -10.81 -22.89
N PRO A 61 11.59 -10.67 -23.96
CA PRO A 61 10.40 -9.82 -23.98
C PRO A 61 9.28 -10.27 -23.03
N GLU A 62 9.44 -11.42 -22.35
CA GLU A 62 8.45 -12.00 -21.45
C GLU A 62 8.68 -11.66 -19.97
N ASN A 63 9.89 -11.26 -19.58
CA ASN A 63 10.25 -11.19 -18.16
C ASN A 63 10.18 -9.77 -17.62
N THR A 64 8.97 -9.20 -17.55
CA THR A 64 8.72 -7.84 -17.07
C THR A 64 9.02 -7.62 -15.59
N ARG A 65 9.51 -8.63 -14.84
CA ARG A 65 9.67 -8.55 -13.38
C ARG A 65 11.04 -8.01 -12.98
N VAL A 66 11.05 -7.05 -12.06
CA VAL A 66 12.27 -6.56 -11.41
C VAL A 66 12.45 -7.29 -10.09
N ILE A 67 13.60 -7.93 -9.92
CA ILE A 67 13.88 -8.83 -8.79
C ILE A 67 15.13 -8.39 -8.05
N CYS A 68 15.10 -8.47 -6.71
CA CYS A 68 16.28 -8.22 -5.88
C CYS A 68 17.37 -9.28 -6.16
N LYS A 69 18.57 -8.83 -6.51
CA LYS A 69 19.70 -9.74 -6.81
C LYS A 69 20.06 -10.67 -5.64
N ARG A 70 19.88 -10.19 -4.41
CA ARG A 70 20.28 -10.90 -3.17
C ARG A 70 19.22 -11.89 -2.71
N CYS A 71 18.02 -11.42 -2.35
CA CYS A 71 16.97 -12.25 -1.75
C CYS A 71 15.99 -12.85 -2.77
N LYS A 72 16.07 -12.46 -4.04
CA LYS A 72 15.19 -12.91 -5.14
C LYS A 72 13.72 -12.51 -4.99
N THR A 73 13.40 -11.63 -4.06
CA THR A 73 12.06 -11.02 -3.93
C THR A 73 11.77 -10.12 -5.14
N MET A 74 10.52 -10.14 -5.61
CA MET A 74 10.04 -9.24 -6.64
C MET A 74 9.88 -7.83 -6.06
N LEU A 75 10.52 -6.85 -6.67
CA LEU A 75 10.52 -5.45 -6.24
C LEU A 75 9.61 -4.57 -7.09
N GLY A 76 9.34 -4.99 -8.33
CA GLY A 76 8.73 -4.14 -9.33
C GLY A 76 8.56 -4.80 -10.70
N GLU A 77 8.30 -3.97 -11.69
CA GLU A 77 8.13 -4.36 -13.09
C GLU A 77 8.70 -3.33 -14.07
N THR A 78 9.20 -3.79 -15.20
CA THR A 78 9.69 -2.94 -16.29
C THR A 78 8.49 -2.47 -17.11
N VAL A 79 8.29 -1.15 -17.16
CA VAL A 79 7.17 -0.52 -17.90
C VAL A 79 7.58 -0.22 -19.33
N SER A 80 8.81 0.25 -19.53
CA SER A 80 9.44 0.49 -20.82
C SER A 80 10.95 0.22 -20.70
N PRO A 81 11.71 0.14 -21.81
CA PRO A 81 13.15 -0.14 -21.74
C PRO A 81 13.92 0.78 -20.79
N ASP A 82 13.47 2.03 -20.69
CA ASP A 82 14.11 3.08 -19.90
C ASP A 82 13.39 3.37 -18.56
N THR A 83 12.31 2.64 -18.22
CA THR A 83 11.48 2.93 -17.03
C THR A 83 11.09 1.68 -16.26
N ILE A 84 11.40 1.71 -14.96
CA ILE A 84 11.09 0.67 -14.01
C ILE A 84 10.08 1.20 -12.99
N LYS A 85 9.05 0.41 -12.72
CA LYS A 85 8.08 0.60 -11.65
C LYS A 85 8.48 -0.23 -10.45
N TYR A 86 8.65 0.39 -9.28
CA TYR A 86 8.90 -0.28 -8.00
C TYR A 86 7.67 -0.18 -7.09
N TYR A 87 7.30 -1.25 -6.41
CA TYR A 87 6.21 -1.21 -5.43
C TYR A 87 6.67 -0.51 -4.14
N ILE A 88 5.87 0.42 -3.61
CA ILE A 88 6.24 1.16 -2.37
C ILE A 88 6.40 0.25 -1.16
N THR A 89 5.79 -0.94 -1.18
CA THR A 89 5.90 -1.94 -0.12
C THR A 89 7.16 -2.80 -0.20
N GLU A 90 7.95 -2.67 -1.27
CA GLU A 90 9.15 -3.48 -1.50
C GLU A 90 10.44 -2.66 -1.49
N VAL A 91 10.35 -1.33 -1.66
CA VAL A 91 11.51 -0.43 -1.73
C VAL A 91 11.26 0.81 -0.89
N ILE A 92 12.30 1.26 -0.17
CA ILE A 92 12.27 2.48 0.64
C ILE A 92 13.09 3.56 -0.07
N ILE A 93 12.48 4.73 -0.27
CA ILE A 93 13.16 5.95 -0.69
C ILE A 93 13.14 6.90 0.52
N GLN A 94 14.32 7.38 0.91
CA GLN A 94 14.48 8.24 2.09
C GLN A 94 15.25 9.53 1.75
N PRO A 95 15.04 10.62 2.51
CA PRO A 95 15.87 11.81 2.42
C PRO A 95 17.35 11.50 2.69
N SER A 96 18.26 12.20 2.01
CA SER A 96 19.71 11.93 2.12
C SER A 96 20.30 12.18 3.51
N GLU A 97 19.63 12.99 4.34
CA GLU A 97 20.09 13.37 5.68
C GLU A 97 19.41 12.55 6.80
N GLY A 98 18.54 11.60 6.44
CA GLY A 98 17.82 10.77 7.41
C GLY A 98 18.65 9.57 7.92
N CYS A 99 18.46 9.23 9.20
CA CYS A 99 18.93 7.96 9.73
C CYS A 99 17.97 6.85 9.26
N PHE A 100 18.53 5.75 8.75
CA PHE A 100 17.73 4.56 8.42
C PHE A 100 17.62 3.65 9.65
N SER A 101 16.43 3.57 10.23
CA SER A 101 16.08 2.54 11.21
C SER A 101 15.28 1.43 10.52
N PRO A 102 15.81 0.20 10.45
CA PRO A 102 15.05 -0.92 9.89
C PRO A 102 13.77 -1.16 10.71
N THR A 103 12.61 -1.10 10.07
CA THR A 103 11.33 -1.51 10.66
C THR A 103 11.03 -2.97 10.31
N PRO A 104 10.36 -3.73 11.19
CA PRO A 104 9.81 -5.04 10.83
C PRO A 104 8.92 -4.95 9.57
N ARG A 105 8.96 -6.00 8.73
CA ARG A 105 8.25 -6.03 7.44
C ARG A 105 6.74 -5.77 7.59
N SER A 106 6.10 -6.39 8.58
CA SER A 106 4.67 -6.25 8.83
C SER A 106 4.28 -4.84 9.24
N GLN A 107 5.07 -4.21 10.10
CA GLN A 107 4.89 -2.80 10.47
C GLN A 107 5.06 -1.91 9.24
N PHE A 108 6.07 -2.18 8.41
CA PHE A 108 6.26 -1.46 7.16
C PHE A 108 5.05 -1.58 6.21
N VAL A 109 4.54 -2.79 5.95
CA VAL A 109 3.30 -2.98 5.15
C VAL A 109 2.17 -2.16 5.73
N GLN A 110 1.96 -2.28 7.04
CA GLN A 110 0.85 -1.67 7.74
C GLN A 110 0.90 -0.15 7.65
N SER A 111 2.04 0.47 7.94
CA SER A 111 2.22 1.92 7.88
C SER A 111 2.08 2.42 6.43
N MET A 112 2.67 1.72 5.44
CA MET A 112 2.53 2.11 4.03
C MET A 112 1.09 2.05 3.54
N VAL A 113 0.37 0.97 3.85
CA VAL A 113 -1.04 0.84 3.46
C VAL A 113 -1.91 1.86 4.20
N ALA A 114 -1.70 2.06 5.50
CA ALA A 114 -2.45 3.05 6.28
C ALA A 114 -2.24 4.47 5.73
N GLN A 115 -1.01 4.83 5.40
CA GLN A 115 -0.68 6.11 4.77
C GLN A 115 -1.38 6.26 3.42
N CYS A 116 -1.35 5.23 2.56
CA CYS A 116 -2.06 5.26 1.29
C CYS A 116 -3.57 5.49 1.48
N LEU A 117 -4.20 4.77 2.41
CA LEU A 117 -5.63 4.92 2.70
C LEU A 117 -5.96 6.35 3.17
N LEU A 118 -5.12 6.91 4.06
CA LEU A 118 -5.31 8.26 4.58
C LEU A 118 -5.18 9.32 3.49
N GLU A 119 -4.06 9.32 2.76
CA GLU A 119 -3.77 10.30 1.71
C GLU A 119 -4.83 10.27 0.62
N LEU A 120 -5.24 9.08 0.17
CA LEU A 120 -6.23 8.92 -0.89
C LEU A 120 -7.63 9.26 -0.42
N SER A 121 -7.98 8.96 0.82
CA SER A 121 -9.27 9.38 1.37
C SER A 121 -9.39 10.89 1.44
N SER A 122 -8.32 11.59 1.84
CA SER A 122 -8.28 13.04 1.86
C SER A 122 -8.27 13.65 0.45
N ALA A 123 -7.49 13.08 -0.48
CA ALA A 123 -7.31 13.65 -1.81
C ALA A 123 -8.49 13.38 -2.75
N LYS A 124 -9.15 12.22 -2.61
CA LYS A 124 -10.20 11.74 -3.52
C LYS A 124 -11.59 11.65 -2.88
N SER A 125 -11.71 12.01 -1.59
CA SER A 125 -12.97 11.89 -0.83
C SER A 125 -13.59 10.47 -0.90
N THR A 126 -12.74 9.44 -1.00
CA THR A 126 -13.13 8.02 -1.06
C THR A 126 -12.76 7.31 0.23
N PHE A 127 -13.63 6.43 0.71
CA PHE A 127 -13.39 5.64 1.92
C PHE A 127 -13.45 4.14 1.66
N ARG A 128 -13.64 3.73 0.40
CA ARG A 128 -13.72 2.32 0.00
C ARG A 128 -12.58 2.01 -0.95
N PHE A 129 -11.89 0.92 -0.67
CA PHE A 129 -10.69 0.55 -1.39
C PHE A 129 -10.72 -0.94 -1.76
N THR A 130 -10.20 -1.25 -2.94
CA THR A 130 -9.94 -2.65 -3.35
C THR A 130 -8.44 -2.91 -3.36
N ILE A 131 -7.99 -3.90 -2.61
CA ILE A 131 -6.60 -4.36 -2.64
C ILE A 131 -6.48 -5.39 -3.75
N LYS A 132 -5.80 -5.02 -4.84
CA LYS A 132 -5.58 -5.88 -6.02
C LYS A 132 -4.13 -6.34 -6.10
N GLY A 133 -3.94 -7.60 -6.45
CA GLY A 133 -2.64 -8.15 -6.77
C GLY A 133 -2.14 -7.67 -8.14
N ASN A 134 -0.85 -7.83 -8.39
CA ASN A 134 -0.27 -7.66 -9.72
C ASN A 134 -0.73 -8.75 -10.72
N ASP A 135 -1.41 -9.80 -10.25
CA ASP A 135 -2.15 -10.77 -11.08
C ASP A 135 -3.56 -10.30 -11.47
N GLY A 136 -3.94 -9.06 -11.12
CA GLY A 136 -5.22 -8.44 -11.44
C GLY A 136 -6.37 -8.85 -10.53
N LYS A 137 -6.16 -9.78 -9.59
CA LYS A 137 -7.24 -10.28 -8.72
C LYS A 137 -7.44 -9.38 -7.51
N THR A 138 -8.70 -9.24 -7.08
CA THR A 138 -9.05 -8.58 -5.81
C THR A 138 -8.83 -9.52 -4.63
N TYR A 139 -8.02 -9.12 -3.67
CA TYR A 139 -7.70 -9.89 -2.46
C TYR A 139 -8.50 -9.44 -1.25
N ILE A 140 -8.71 -8.13 -1.09
CA ILE A 140 -9.33 -7.54 0.10
C ILE A 140 -10.18 -6.35 -0.31
N LEU A 141 -11.40 -6.26 0.20
CA LEU A 141 -12.20 -5.03 0.21
C LEU A 141 -11.95 -4.32 1.54
N ILE A 142 -11.65 -3.03 1.52
CA ILE A 142 -11.38 -2.24 2.71
C ILE A 142 -12.32 -1.03 2.74
N TRP A 143 -12.95 -0.80 3.88
CA TRP A 143 -13.70 0.42 4.16
C TRP A 143 -13.03 1.17 5.32
N LEU A 144 -12.48 2.34 5.05
CA LEU A 144 -11.94 3.24 6.06
C LEU A 144 -13.07 3.87 6.86
N LEU A 145 -13.08 3.63 8.18
CA LEU A 145 -14.08 4.16 9.11
C LEU A 145 -13.60 5.42 9.82
N ASN A 146 -12.33 5.43 10.24
CA ASN A 146 -11.75 6.54 10.98
C ASN A 146 -10.23 6.60 10.75
N SER A 147 -9.68 7.80 10.61
CA SER A 147 -8.25 8.10 10.57
C SER A 147 -7.70 8.60 11.89
N ASP A 148 -8.57 9.11 12.77
CA ASP A 148 -8.19 9.92 13.93
C ASP A 148 -8.16 9.08 15.22
N THR A 149 -7.80 7.80 15.10
CA THR A 149 -7.75 6.90 16.27
C THR A 149 -6.35 6.91 16.84
N LEU A 150 -6.22 7.16 18.15
CA LEU A 150 -4.95 7.04 18.86
C LEU A 150 -4.95 5.75 19.68
N LEU A 151 -3.89 4.95 19.55
CA LEU A 151 -3.65 3.77 20.36
C LEU A 151 -2.61 4.12 21.42
N VAL A 152 -3.01 3.95 22.68
CA VAL A 152 -2.19 4.27 23.84
C VAL A 152 -1.84 2.96 24.54
N GLU A 153 -0.55 2.70 24.73
CA GLU A 153 -0.08 1.55 25.49
C GLU A 153 -0.11 1.84 26.99
N SER A 154 -0.86 1.04 27.76
CA SER A 154 -0.88 1.14 29.23
C SER A 154 0.21 0.29 29.85
N LEU A 155 1.03 0.88 30.73
CA LEU A 155 2.10 0.23 31.48
C LEU A 155 1.55 -0.66 32.63
N GLU A 156 0.68 -1.63 32.32
CA GLU A 156 0.15 -2.55 33.33
C GLU A 156 0.44 -4.02 32.96
N SER A 157 1.46 -4.57 33.63
CA SER A 157 1.80 -6.00 33.71
C SER A 157 2.05 -6.73 32.37
N SER A 158 3.33 -6.94 32.09
CA SER A 158 3.93 -7.57 30.92
C SER A 158 3.68 -9.08 30.75
N SER A 159 2.45 -9.57 30.97
CA SER A 159 2.16 -11.01 30.88
C SER A 159 0.94 -11.40 30.05
N SER A 160 0.14 -10.46 29.54
CA SER A 160 -1.04 -10.81 28.71
C SER A 160 -1.19 -10.05 27.38
N LEU A 161 -0.29 -9.12 27.06
CA LEU A 161 -0.36 -8.32 25.81
C LEU A 161 0.52 -8.85 24.66
N SER A 162 0.99 -10.09 24.74
CA SER A 162 1.89 -10.70 23.74
C SER A 162 1.33 -10.80 22.32
N VAL A 163 0.01 -10.70 22.13
CA VAL A 163 -0.63 -10.87 20.81
C VAL A 163 -0.67 -9.56 20.01
N LEU A 164 -0.71 -8.41 20.68
CA LEU A 164 -0.60 -7.10 20.01
C LEU A 164 0.86 -6.67 19.81
N THR A 165 1.77 -7.13 20.66
CA THR A 165 3.22 -6.86 20.55
C THR A 165 3.98 -7.83 19.64
N LEU A 166 3.31 -8.82 19.02
CA LEU A 166 3.95 -9.81 18.14
C LEU A 166 4.53 -9.23 16.84
N PHE A 167 4.28 -7.94 16.55
CA PHE A 167 4.81 -7.21 15.40
C PHE A 167 5.38 -5.83 15.76
N GLY A 168 6.23 -5.75 16.77
CA GLY A 168 6.95 -4.49 17.01
C GLY A 168 7.72 -4.34 18.32
N ASP A 169 8.39 -5.37 18.83
CA ASP A 169 9.30 -5.18 19.96
C ASP A 169 10.69 -4.71 19.48
N THR A 170 10.80 -3.47 18.97
CA THR A 170 12.09 -2.71 18.92
C THR A 170 11.98 -1.20 18.64
N PHE A 171 10.87 -0.53 18.97
CA PHE A 171 10.87 0.92 19.12
C PHE A 171 10.61 1.28 20.58
N MET A 172 11.59 0.96 21.43
CA MET A 172 11.81 1.75 22.64
C MET A 172 12.55 3.03 22.19
N PRO A 173 11.90 4.21 22.11
CA PRO A 173 12.65 5.43 22.33
C PRO A 173 13.26 5.29 23.72
N SER A 174 14.56 5.51 23.84
CA SER A 174 15.28 5.56 25.10
C SER A 174 14.86 6.81 25.90
N SER A 175 13.61 6.87 26.34
CA SER A 175 13.07 7.80 27.33
C SER A 175 11.63 7.40 27.64
N GLY A 176 11.32 7.14 28.92
CA GLY A 176 10.06 6.57 29.41
C GLY A 176 8.80 7.41 29.15
N GLN A 177 8.38 7.49 27.89
CA GLN A 177 7.17 8.14 27.45
C GLN A 177 6.18 7.08 26.95
N VAL A 178 4.95 7.17 27.44
CA VAL A 178 3.81 6.35 26.99
C VAL A 178 3.71 6.44 25.47
N GLY A 179 3.84 5.31 24.77
CA GLY A 179 3.74 5.26 23.31
C GLY A 179 2.31 5.52 22.88
N SER A 180 2.08 6.67 22.22
CA SER A 180 0.85 6.96 21.48
C SER A 180 1.13 6.75 20.01
N TRP A 181 0.31 5.95 19.35
CA TRP A 181 0.42 5.63 17.92
C TRP A 181 -0.84 6.08 17.21
N ASP A 182 -0.68 6.73 16.07
CA ASP A 182 -1.82 7.02 15.20
C ASP A 182 -2.34 5.71 14.60
N ALA A 183 -3.64 5.63 14.35
CA ALA A 183 -4.26 4.40 13.90
C ALA A 183 -5.46 4.64 12.96
N VAL A 184 -5.53 3.85 11.88
CA VAL A 184 -6.70 3.82 10.99
C VAL A 184 -7.64 2.69 11.40
N LYS A 185 -8.91 3.01 11.58
CA LYS A 185 -9.96 2.01 11.80
C LYS A 185 -10.54 1.61 10.47
N VAL A 186 -10.52 0.32 10.16
CA VAL A 186 -11.03 -0.21 8.89
C VAL A 186 -11.98 -1.38 9.10
N LEU A 187 -12.97 -1.50 8.22
CA LEU A 187 -13.65 -2.76 7.96
C LEU A 187 -12.97 -3.42 6.78
N TYR A 188 -12.88 -4.75 6.79
CA TYR A 188 -12.38 -5.47 5.62
C TYR A 188 -13.13 -6.76 5.36
N GLN A 189 -13.09 -7.18 4.09
CA GLN A 189 -13.65 -8.44 3.62
C GLN A 189 -12.64 -9.16 2.71
N PRO A 190 -12.22 -10.39 3.04
CA PRO A 190 -11.33 -11.17 2.18
C PRO A 190 -12.04 -11.71 0.95
N CYS A 191 -11.41 -11.58 -0.22
CA CYS A 191 -11.90 -12.07 -1.51
C CYS A 191 -11.15 -13.29 -2.05
N ILE A 192 -10.24 -13.85 -1.27
CA ILE A 192 -9.47 -15.04 -1.65
C ILE A 192 -10.37 -16.25 -1.94
N LYS A 193 -9.98 -17.08 -2.92
CA LYS A 193 -10.69 -18.30 -3.34
C LYS A 193 -12.16 -18.05 -3.75
N CYS A 194 -12.42 -16.96 -4.46
CA CYS A 194 -13.76 -16.55 -4.92
C CYS A 194 -14.78 -16.26 -3.80
N ARG A 195 -14.32 -16.05 -2.56
CA ARG A 195 -15.19 -15.55 -1.49
C ARG A 195 -15.63 -14.14 -1.81
N ASN A 196 -16.87 -13.80 -1.46
CA ASN A 196 -17.42 -12.46 -1.63
C ASN A 196 -17.30 -11.92 -3.06
N LYS A 197 -17.36 -12.81 -4.06
CA LYS A 197 -17.18 -12.46 -5.47
C LYS A 197 -18.21 -11.44 -5.93
N GLU A 198 -19.48 -11.66 -5.62
CA GLU A 198 -20.57 -10.73 -5.98
C GLU A 198 -20.31 -9.31 -5.46
N LEU A 199 -19.88 -9.19 -4.19
CA LEU A 199 -19.55 -7.90 -3.59
C LEU A 199 -18.29 -7.27 -4.21
N ALA A 200 -17.28 -8.09 -4.55
CA ALA A 200 -16.09 -7.60 -5.22
C ALA A 200 -16.40 -7.11 -6.65
N ASP A 201 -17.26 -7.81 -7.38
CA ASP A 201 -17.74 -7.44 -8.71
C ASP A 201 -18.58 -6.15 -8.63
N GLU A 202 -19.40 -5.96 -7.58
CA GLU A 202 -20.14 -4.72 -7.32
C GLU A 202 -19.17 -3.55 -7.07
N TRP A 203 -18.18 -3.73 -6.20
CA TRP A 203 -17.19 -2.71 -5.86
C TRP A 203 -16.27 -2.36 -7.03
N GLU A 204 -16.03 -3.28 -7.96
CA GLU A 204 -15.21 -3.02 -9.14
C GLU A 204 -15.86 -2.02 -10.11
N ASN A 205 -17.20 -1.91 -10.08
CA ASN A 205 -17.97 -0.98 -10.92
C ASN A 205 -18.42 0.28 -10.17
N ASP A 206 -18.16 0.38 -8.86
CA ASP A 206 -18.54 1.53 -8.02
C ASP A 206 -17.47 2.63 -8.14
N MET A 207 -17.85 3.78 -8.72
CA MET A 207 -16.96 4.96 -8.85
C MET A 207 -16.45 5.49 -7.50
N GLY A 208 -17.15 5.18 -6.40
CA GLY A 208 -16.74 5.53 -5.05
C GLY A 208 -15.63 4.65 -4.47
N VAL A 209 -15.19 3.60 -5.18
CA VAL A 209 -14.19 2.63 -4.73
C VAL A 209 -12.85 2.86 -5.45
N HIS A 210 -11.78 3.02 -4.69
CA HIS A 210 -10.44 3.25 -5.24
C HIS A 210 -9.55 2.00 -5.21
N PRO A 211 -9.01 1.52 -6.34
CA PRO A 211 -8.14 0.36 -6.37
C PRO A 211 -6.70 0.67 -5.95
N LEU A 212 -6.13 -0.15 -5.08
CA LEU A 212 -4.72 -0.15 -4.69
C LEU A 212 -4.05 -1.43 -5.18
N LYS A 213 -3.00 -1.29 -6.00
CA LYS A 213 -2.28 -2.42 -6.58
C LYS A 213 -0.99 -2.70 -5.81
N PHE A 214 -0.84 -3.91 -5.30
CA PHE A 214 0.36 -4.37 -4.61
C PHE A 214 0.84 -5.72 -5.16
N PRO A 215 2.07 -6.16 -4.82
CA PRO A 215 2.46 -7.55 -5.03
C PRO A 215 1.46 -8.52 -4.41
N SER A 216 1.13 -9.63 -5.10
CA SER A 216 0.22 -10.65 -4.56
C SER A 216 0.65 -11.19 -3.19
N GLU A 217 1.97 -11.29 -2.93
CA GLU A 217 2.51 -11.69 -1.62
C GLU A 217 2.18 -10.66 -0.54
N THR A 218 2.40 -9.37 -0.81
CA THR A 218 2.03 -8.26 0.08
C THR A 218 0.52 -8.22 0.36
N CYS A 219 -0.32 -8.52 -0.64
CA CYS A 219 -1.77 -8.60 -0.44
C CYS A 219 -2.16 -9.69 0.57
N LEU A 220 -1.51 -10.85 0.50
CA LEU A 220 -1.73 -11.95 1.44
C LEU A 220 -1.17 -11.62 2.83
N GLU A 221 0.00 -11.00 2.91
CA GLU A 221 0.60 -10.52 4.16
C GLU A 221 -0.32 -9.51 4.86
N LEU A 222 -0.83 -8.53 4.12
CA LEU A 222 -1.79 -7.56 4.65
C LEU A 222 -3.03 -8.25 5.20
N LEU A 223 -3.57 -9.26 4.51
CA LEU A 223 -4.72 -10.00 5.00
C LEU A 223 -4.42 -10.74 6.32
N LEU A 224 -3.21 -11.29 6.47
CA LEU A 224 -2.78 -11.90 7.72
C LEU A 224 -2.67 -10.87 8.86
N ILE A 225 -2.08 -9.70 8.58
CA ILE A 225 -1.97 -8.59 9.54
C ILE A 225 -3.37 -8.16 10.02
N LEU A 226 -4.31 -7.97 9.08
CA LEU A 226 -5.69 -7.62 9.38
C LEU A 226 -6.39 -8.70 10.22
N GLY A 227 -6.21 -9.97 9.87
CA GLY A 227 -6.78 -11.12 10.58
C GLY A 227 -6.28 -11.24 12.02
N LEU A 228 -4.98 -11.08 12.23
CA LEU A 228 -4.35 -11.12 13.55
C LEU A 228 -4.80 -9.94 14.42
N SER A 229 -4.86 -8.74 13.83
CA SER A 229 -5.38 -7.56 14.51
C SER A 229 -6.85 -7.75 14.94
N THR A 230 -7.69 -8.32 14.08
CA THR A 230 -9.09 -8.62 14.43
C THR A 230 -9.20 -9.67 15.53
N ALA A 231 -8.34 -10.68 15.52
CA ALA A 231 -8.32 -11.72 16.55
C ALA A 231 -7.98 -11.18 17.95
N SER A 232 -7.26 -10.06 18.03
CA SER A 232 -6.98 -9.39 19.31
C SER A 232 -8.21 -8.75 19.95
N LEU A 233 -9.27 -8.46 19.19
CA LEU A 233 -10.50 -7.88 19.70
C LEU A 233 -11.39 -8.94 20.38
N PRO A 234 -12.21 -8.55 21.37
CA PRO A 234 -13.26 -9.41 21.92
C PRO A 234 -14.17 -9.97 20.81
N PRO A 235 -14.64 -11.24 20.88
CA PRO A 235 -15.45 -11.85 19.83
C PRO A 235 -16.66 -11.03 19.38
N SER A 236 -17.31 -10.31 20.31
CA SER A 236 -18.45 -9.43 20.03
C SER A 236 -18.11 -8.22 19.15
N LEU A 237 -16.83 -7.82 19.08
CA LEU A 237 -16.34 -6.67 18.32
C LEU A 237 -15.65 -7.06 17.01
N ARG A 238 -15.53 -8.36 16.70
CA ARG A 238 -14.81 -8.84 15.51
C ARG A 238 -15.60 -8.66 14.21
N CYS A 239 -16.93 -8.56 14.29
CA CYS A 239 -17.81 -8.56 13.12
C CYS A 239 -18.83 -7.41 13.19
N MET A 240 -19.03 -6.72 12.06
CA MET A 240 -20.10 -5.75 11.87
C MET A 240 -20.83 -6.04 10.55
N LYS A 241 -22.09 -6.49 10.63
CA LYS A 241 -22.99 -6.72 9.48
C LYS A 241 -22.32 -7.38 8.26
N SER A 242 -21.55 -8.47 8.51
CA SER A 242 -20.75 -9.29 7.58
C SER A 242 -19.28 -8.89 7.32
N PHE A 243 -18.83 -7.71 7.73
CA PHE A 243 -17.43 -7.26 7.62
C PHE A 243 -16.63 -7.51 8.91
N GLN A 244 -15.31 -7.74 8.78
CA GLN A 244 -14.38 -7.85 9.92
C GLN A 244 -13.85 -6.46 10.34
N VAL A 245 -13.73 -6.18 11.64
CA VAL A 245 -13.38 -4.85 12.19
C VAL A 245 -11.92 -4.80 12.65
N ARG A 246 -11.19 -3.73 12.31
CA ARG A 246 -9.83 -3.45 12.80
C ARG A 246 -9.65 -2.02 13.31
N ASN A 247 -8.80 -1.85 14.33
CA ASN A 247 -8.00 -0.63 14.61
C ASN A 247 -6.53 -0.90 14.17
N SER A 248 -5.91 -0.07 13.32
CA SER A 248 -4.59 -0.31 12.72
C SER A 248 -3.61 0.79 13.08
N CYS A 249 -2.63 0.57 13.95
CA CYS A 249 -1.58 1.57 14.22
C CYS A 249 -0.76 1.91 12.95
N TYR A 250 -0.17 3.08 12.84
CA TYR A 250 0.88 3.39 11.88
C TYR A 250 2.00 4.18 12.54
#